data_AF-A0A9D3QG87-F1
#
_entry.id   AF-A0A9D3QG87-F1
#
_cell.length_a   1.000
_cell.length_b   1.000
_cell.length_c   1.000
_cell.angle_alpha   90.00
_cell.angle_beta   90.00
_cell.angle_gamma   90.00
#
_symmetry.space_group_name_H-M   'P 1'
#
loop_
_entity.id
_entity.type
_entity.pdbx_description
1 polymer ?
#
loop_
_entity_poly.entity_id
_entity_poly.type
_entity_poly.pdbx_seq_one_letter_code
_entity_poly.pdbx_strand_id
1 'polypeptide(L)'
;MPGPFNSDGMKPSFRDGVDLQRKIQLLEGDRSAYYESSQSTIKKNKDTILQLRQENIRLHKKLADALAGDEQVIRDAFQSRGVEMATFRNKSGKAALQILDQKVCEKMKKLNALKHSTETRRCRLEELQLQYQTTQMAAQALESAAERREEESKNEGEGAEELPRQNIRMLENRLEKAQLKCQEAEHIMRSYLKLKAHLQEESLTFQSQLDRLEAEILRQRQELQELQVMKNDAHLSKDVAKAELQRQEELVYKERREREQVLACYKKQAEELKAHGERMERRAQRAAVHPDELSSEAQRSATAFGEEDRAISTFEEAFRRIKDATGVTDTQEVVQRFISQGDTRKHLEDLKEENERTLQQLKEERDQLQAQFQDMKYSGEAKLSSGQQMLKECEEHLEREQERRDAASSRLEWLTRTLSAAHAGVEHLSDKLQHIKLSQATSSQLSPGSEEYVLDLLAQSEQKLLALLEELQGKDLGAIMKEMEEDEFYNSIEGKLPVYNMRIQLPEAHKQDPYDEEEESGEDEGDVITRTTLKRQSQMIIDSKTKRKTRTKKKKGKP
;
A
#
# COMPACT_ATOMS: atom_id res chain seq x y z
N MET A 1 -4.05 98.32 -35.24
CA MET A 1 -5.53 98.28 -35.22
C MET A 1 -5.97 97.05 -34.44
N PRO A 2 -6.47 97.20 -33.21
CA PRO A 2 -7.16 96.12 -32.51
C PRO A 2 -8.66 96.19 -32.85
N GLY A 3 -9.25 95.08 -33.30
CA GLY A 3 -10.69 94.88 -33.39
C GLY A 3 -11.18 94.05 -32.20
N PRO A 4 -12.36 94.36 -31.62
CA PRO A 4 -12.71 93.95 -30.27
C PRO A 4 -13.25 92.52 -30.18
N PHE A 5 -13.04 91.95 -28.99
CA PHE A 5 -13.63 90.73 -28.47
C PHE A 5 -15.16 90.72 -28.60
N ASN A 6 -15.71 89.63 -29.15
CA ASN A 6 -16.99 89.11 -28.70
C ASN A 6 -16.72 87.82 -27.91
N SER A 7 -16.48 88.00 -26.62
CA SER A 7 -16.51 86.93 -25.63
C SER A 7 -17.96 86.61 -25.30
N ASP A 8 -18.63 85.83 -26.15
CA ASP A 8 -19.84 85.12 -25.75
C ASP A 8 -19.42 83.83 -25.02
N GLY A 9 -18.73 84.03 -23.89
CA GLY A 9 -18.37 82.97 -22.97
C GLY A 9 -19.50 82.82 -21.98
N MET A 10 -20.38 81.85 -22.25
CA MET A 10 -21.30 81.28 -21.26
C MET A 10 -20.61 81.24 -19.90
N LYS A 11 -21.04 82.10 -18.97
CA LYS A 11 -20.65 81.97 -17.56
C LYS A 11 -21.17 80.61 -17.10
N PRO A 12 -20.32 79.68 -16.66
CA PRO A 12 -20.80 78.44 -16.06
C PRO A 12 -21.71 78.82 -14.90
N SER A 13 -22.84 78.14 -14.75
CA SER A 13 -23.77 78.45 -13.69
C SER A 13 -23.04 78.27 -12.35
N PHE A 14 -23.41 79.04 -11.33
CA PHE A 14 -22.82 78.91 -9.98
C PHE A 14 -22.89 77.45 -9.45
N ARG A 15 -23.83 76.67 -9.97
CA ARG A 15 -24.02 75.24 -9.71
C ARG A 15 -22.88 74.39 -10.30
N ASP A 16 -22.48 74.69 -11.54
CA ASP A 16 -21.41 73.96 -12.24
C ASP A 16 -20.04 74.18 -11.57
N GLY A 17 -19.81 75.37 -10.99
CA GLY A 17 -18.60 75.66 -10.22
C GLY A 17 -18.51 74.87 -8.90
N VAL A 18 -19.64 74.70 -8.21
CA VAL A 18 -19.72 73.90 -6.96
C VAL A 18 -19.55 72.41 -7.26
N ASP A 19 -20.14 71.92 -8.35
CA ASP A 19 -20.01 70.52 -8.77
C ASP A 19 -18.57 70.20 -9.21
N LEU A 20 -17.89 71.14 -9.87
CA LEU A 20 -16.48 71.01 -10.23
C LEU A 20 -15.57 70.98 -8.99
N GLN A 21 -15.86 71.82 -7.98
CA GLN A 21 -15.12 71.81 -6.70
C GLN A 21 -15.30 70.50 -5.95
N ARG A 22 -16.51 69.93 -5.89
CA ARG A 22 -16.75 68.61 -5.28
C ARG A 22 -16.00 67.50 -6.02
N LYS A 23 -15.97 67.56 -7.35
CA LYS A 23 -15.22 66.59 -8.17
C LYS A 23 -13.71 66.70 -7.95
N ILE A 24 -13.18 67.91 -7.78
CA ILE A 24 -11.77 68.13 -7.43
C ILE A 24 -11.47 67.56 -6.04
N GLN A 25 -12.32 67.82 -5.03
CA GLN A 25 -12.13 67.28 -3.69
C GLN A 25 -12.16 65.75 -3.65
N LEU A 26 -13.05 65.11 -4.42
CA LEU A 26 -13.08 63.65 -4.56
C LEU A 26 -11.80 63.11 -5.21
N LEU A 27 -11.33 63.74 -6.29
CA LEU A 27 -10.06 63.34 -6.94
C LEU A 27 -8.84 63.55 -6.03
N GLU A 28 -8.85 64.58 -5.18
CA GLU A 28 -7.81 64.81 -4.18
C GLU A 28 -7.86 63.76 -3.06
N GLY A 29 -9.06 63.38 -2.61
CA GLY A 29 -9.29 62.28 -1.66
C GLY A 29 -8.81 60.94 -2.21
N ASP A 30 -9.20 60.61 -3.45
CA ASP A 30 -8.74 59.41 -4.15
C ASP A 30 -7.22 59.41 -4.29
N ARG A 31 -6.62 60.54 -4.71
CA ARG A 31 -5.16 60.66 -4.83
C ARG A 31 -4.45 60.45 -3.48
N SER A 32 -5.03 60.95 -2.38
CA SER A 32 -4.50 60.73 -1.03
C SER A 32 -4.60 59.26 -0.63
N ALA A 33 -5.77 58.62 -0.84
CA ALA A 33 -5.99 57.22 -0.52
C ALA A 33 -5.08 56.29 -1.36
N TYR A 34 -4.88 56.59 -2.65
CA TYR A 34 -3.94 55.87 -3.51
C TYR A 34 -2.50 56.03 -3.02
N TYR A 35 -2.10 57.24 -2.61
CA TYR A 35 -0.76 57.48 -2.07
C TYR A 35 -0.54 56.74 -0.75
N GLU A 36 -1.50 56.79 0.17
CA GLU A 36 -1.44 56.07 1.45
C GLU A 36 -1.43 54.56 1.27
N SER A 37 -2.25 54.02 0.36
CA SER A 37 -2.26 52.60 0.01
C SER A 37 -0.93 52.17 -0.64
N SER A 38 -0.37 52.99 -1.52
CA SER A 38 0.95 52.76 -2.11
C SER A 38 2.05 52.77 -1.06
N GLN A 39 2.06 53.76 -0.15
CA GLN A 39 3.05 53.85 0.93
C GLN A 39 2.91 52.68 1.92
N SER A 40 1.69 52.28 2.26
CA SER A 40 1.41 51.10 3.08
C SER A 40 1.93 49.83 2.40
N THR A 41 1.74 49.68 1.09
CA THR A 41 2.25 48.56 0.30
C THR A 41 3.78 48.57 0.24
N ILE A 42 4.41 49.74 0.04
CA ILE A 42 5.86 49.89 0.07
C ILE A 42 6.42 49.51 1.44
N LYS A 43 5.76 49.93 2.52
CA LYS A 43 6.17 49.58 3.89
C LYS A 43 6.07 48.07 4.14
N LYS A 44 4.94 47.45 3.78
CA LYS A 44 4.77 45.99 3.83
C LYS A 44 5.86 45.27 3.02
N ASN A 45 6.14 45.72 1.80
CA ASN A 45 7.19 45.13 0.97
C ASN A 45 8.57 45.27 1.60
N LYS A 46 8.89 46.42 2.21
CA LYS A 46 10.15 46.61 2.95
C LYS A 46 10.25 45.64 4.14
N ASP A 47 9.18 45.49 4.91
CA ASP A 47 9.12 44.57 6.04
C ASP A 47 9.30 43.11 5.57
N THR A 48 8.63 42.72 4.48
CA THR A 48 8.81 41.40 3.86
C THR A 48 10.25 41.18 3.39
N ILE A 49 10.89 42.16 2.76
CA ILE A 49 12.29 42.05 2.34
C ILE A 49 13.21 41.88 3.55
N LEU A 50 12.97 42.58 4.66
CA LEU A 50 13.75 42.42 5.88
C LEU A 50 13.57 41.03 6.49
N GLN A 51 12.34 40.51 6.54
CA GLN A 51 12.06 39.16 6.99
C GLN A 51 12.77 38.12 6.12
N LEU A 52 12.68 38.24 4.79
CA LEU A 52 13.36 37.34 3.85
C LEU A 52 14.88 37.40 4.00
N ARG A 53 15.47 38.58 4.24
CA ARG A 53 16.92 38.71 4.50
C ARG A 53 17.32 38.04 5.81
N GLN A 54 16.54 38.19 6.88
CA GLN A 54 16.79 37.52 8.15
C GLN A 54 16.67 35.99 8.01
N GLU A 55 15.68 35.52 7.28
CA GLU A 55 15.49 34.11 6.98
C GLU A 55 16.66 33.56 6.15
N ASN A 56 17.11 34.29 5.14
CA ASN A 56 18.25 33.91 4.31
C ASN A 56 19.55 33.79 5.14
N ILE A 57 19.81 34.75 6.04
CA ILE A 57 20.93 34.67 7.00
C ILE A 57 20.79 33.44 7.91
N ARG A 58 19.58 33.18 8.42
CA ARG A 58 19.32 32.01 9.26
C ARG A 58 19.54 30.69 8.51
N LEU A 59 19.12 30.62 7.25
CA LEU A 59 19.32 29.45 6.38
C LEU A 59 20.80 29.24 6.06
N HIS A 60 21.54 30.30 5.75
CA HIS A 60 22.99 30.22 5.56
C HIS A 60 23.72 29.73 6.82
N LYS A 61 23.31 30.20 8.00
CA LYS A 61 23.86 29.70 9.27
C LYS A 61 23.56 28.22 9.48
N LYS A 62 22.30 27.79 9.28
CA LYS A 62 21.91 26.38 9.37
C LYS A 62 22.70 25.49 8.40
N LEU A 63 22.93 25.97 7.17
CA LEU A 63 23.72 25.25 6.19
C LEU A 63 25.19 25.13 6.62
N ALA A 64 25.78 26.21 7.15
CA ALA A 64 27.14 26.19 7.68
C ALA A 64 27.28 25.23 8.88
N ASP A 65 26.32 25.24 9.81
CA ASP A 65 26.30 24.34 10.97
C ASP A 65 26.19 22.86 10.51
N ALA A 66 25.35 22.58 9.50
CA ALA A 66 25.21 21.23 8.94
C ALA A 66 26.50 20.77 8.22
N LEU A 67 27.13 21.63 7.43
CA LEU A 67 28.40 21.32 6.75
C LEU A 67 29.55 21.10 7.75
N ALA A 68 29.60 21.89 8.84
CA ALA A 68 30.56 21.70 9.91
C ALA A 68 30.34 20.37 10.66
N GLY A 69 29.08 19.99 10.89
CA GLY A 69 28.70 18.69 11.43
C GLY A 69 29.17 17.54 10.53
N ASP A 70 28.91 17.62 9.23
CA ASP A 70 29.37 16.63 8.25
C ASP A 70 30.91 16.53 8.21
N GLU A 71 31.63 17.66 8.24
CA GLU A 71 33.10 17.65 8.29
C GLU A 71 33.63 16.99 9.57
N GLN A 72 32.96 17.22 10.71
CA GLN A 72 33.35 16.60 11.98
C GLN A 72 33.14 15.08 11.97
N VAL A 73 31.99 14.61 11.48
CA VAL A 73 31.71 13.17 11.35
C VAL A 73 32.73 12.49 10.44
N ILE A 74 33.08 13.13 9.32
CA ILE A 74 34.11 12.61 8.41
C ILE A 74 35.48 12.60 9.11
N ARG A 75 35.85 13.67 9.81
CA ARG A 75 37.10 13.70 10.61
C ARG A 75 37.18 12.56 11.61
N ASP A 76 36.09 12.30 12.34
CA ASP A 76 36.05 11.26 13.36
C ASP A 76 36.08 9.84 12.78
N ALA A 77 35.40 9.61 11.65
CA ALA A 77 35.36 8.29 11.01
C ALA A 77 36.71 7.87 10.39
N PHE A 78 37.53 8.82 9.93
CA PHE A 78 38.79 8.52 9.24
C PHE A 78 40.03 9.07 9.96
N GLN A 79 39.99 9.25 11.29
CA GLN A 79 41.14 9.71 12.10
C GLN A 79 42.42 8.89 11.84
N SER A 80 42.29 7.59 11.54
CA SER A 80 43.41 6.67 11.25
C SER A 80 43.77 6.56 9.75
N ARG A 81 43.00 7.20 8.85
CA ARG A 81 43.13 7.07 7.39
C ARG A 81 43.23 8.42 6.68
N GLY A 82 44.30 9.16 6.99
CA GLY A 82 44.53 10.54 6.52
C GLY A 82 44.49 10.75 5.00
N VAL A 83 44.86 9.74 4.20
CA VAL A 83 44.79 9.82 2.73
C VAL A 83 43.34 9.74 2.22
N GLU A 84 42.50 8.90 2.86
CA GLU A 84 41.08 8.77 2.52
C GLU A 84 40.31 10.01 2.98
N MET A 85 40.65 10.59 4.12
CA MET A 85 40.11 11.86 4.63
C MET A 85 40.10 12.98 3.59
N ALA A 86 41.23 13.18 2.89
CA ALA A 86 41.38 14.26 1.93
C ALA A 86 40.36 14.14 0.77
N THR A 87 39.93 12.91 0.44
CA THR A 87 38.97 12.66 -0.65
C THR A 87 37.51 12.96 -0.29
N PHE A 88 37.23 13.18 1.00
CA PHE A 88 35.89 13.40 1.56
C PHE A 88 35.68 14.79 2.20
N ARG A 89 36.74 15.61 2.32
CA ARG A 89 36.70 16.92 3.01
C ARG A 89 35.66 17.92 2.50
N ASN A 90 35.26 17.82 1.23
CA ASN A 90 34.26 18.70 0.60
C ASN A 90 32.96 17.98 0.22
N LYS A 91 32.71 16.80 0.81
CA LYS A 91 31.52 16.00 0.52
C LYS A 91 30.64 15.92 1.76
N SER A 92 29.32 15.87 1.55
CA SER A 92 28.40 15.57 2.64
C SER A 92 28.64 14.15 3.16
N GLY A 93 28.35 13.92 4.44
CA GLY A 93 28.48 12.60 5.07
C GLY A 93 27.75 11.49 4.28
N LYS A 94 26.57 11.80 3.72
CA LYS A 94 25.81 10.86 2.88
C LYS A 94 26.54 10.48 1.59
N ALA A 95 27.15 11.45 0.93
CA ALA A 95 27.91 11.21 -0.30
C ALA A 95 29.21 10.43 -0.01
N ALA A 96 29.84 10.67 1.14
CA ALA A 96 30.99 9.89 1.59
C ALA A 96 30.61 8.42 1.84
N LEU A 97 29.47 8.16 2.49
CA LEU A 97 28.94 6.81 2.71
C LEU A 97 28.70 6.05 1.41
N GLN A 98 28.00 6.66 0.44
CA GLN A 98 27.73 6.02 -0.86
C GLN A 98 29.01 5.60 -1.60
N ILE A 99 30.04 6.45 -1.57
CA ILE A 99 31.34 6.12 -2.19
C ILE A 99 32.02 4.98 -1.45
N LEU A 100 31.92 4.95 -0.11
CA LEU A 100 32.51 3.88 0.69
C LEU A 100 31.78 2.55 0.47
N ASP A 101 30.45 2.56 0.41
CA ASP A 101 29.63 1.39 0.11
C ASP A 101 29.97 0.81 -1.27
N GLN A 102 30.12 1.67 -2.28
CA GLN A 102 30.56 1.25 -3.61
C GLN A 102 31.95 0.60 -3.57
N LYS A 103 32.90 1.18 -2.83
CA LYS A 103 34.23 0.59 -2.64
C LYS A 103 34.17 -0.77 -1.94
N VAL A 104 33.31 -0.92 -0.93
CA VAL A 104 33.10 -2.20 -0.22
C VAL A 104 32.54 -3.24 -1.19
N CYS A 105 31.53 -2.88 -1.98
CA CYS A 105 30.97 -3.74 -3.02
C CYS A 105 32.03 -4.21 -4.03
N GLU A 106 32.88 -3.30 -4.51
CA GLU A 106 33.98 -3.64 -5.42
C GLU A 106 35.01 -4.58 -4.79
N LYS A 107 35.38 -4.35 -3.53
CA LYS A 107 36.30 -5.23 -2.79
C LYS A 107 35.68 -6.60 -2.53
N MET A 108 34.39 -6.66 -2.22
CA MET A 108 33.64 -7.90 -2.04
C MET A 108 33.59 -8.70 -3.34
N LYS A 109 33.30 -8.05 -4.48
CA LYS A 109 33.33 -8.69 -5.81
C LYS A 109 34.71 -9.26 -6.13
N LYS A 110 35.78 -8.50 -5.88
CA LYS A 110 37.18 -8.97 -6.06
C LYS A 110 37.49 -10.16 -5.17
N LEU A 111 37.05 -10.14 -3.90
CA LEU A 111 37.25 -11.23 -2.96
C LEU A 111 36.48 -12.50 -3.38
N ASN A 112 35.24 -12.36 -3.86
CA ASN A 112 34.45 -13.49 -4.36
C ASN A 112 35.07 -14.09 -5.63
N ALA A 113 35.58 -13.25 -6.55
CA ALA A 113 36.29 -13.73 -7.73
C ALA A 113 37.58 -14.49 -7.35
N LEU A 114 38.35 -13.99 -6.38
CA LEU A 114 39.54 -14.69 -5.87
C LEU A 114 39.17 -16.01 -5.17
N LYS A 115 38.10 -16.04 -4.37
CA LYS A 115 37.59 -17.27 -3.74
C LYS A 115 37.20 -18.29 -4.79
N HIS A 116 36.44 -17.89 -5.81
CA HIS A 116 36.08 -18.76 -6.92
C HIS A 116 37.32 -19.31 -7.63
N SER A 117 38.27 -18.45 -8.01
CA SER A 117 39.52 -18.90 -8.64
C SER A 117 40.34 -19.86 -7.75
N THR A 118 40.33 -19.65 -6.44
CA THR A 118 41.03 -20.53 -5.48
C THR A 118 40.33 -21.88 -5.40
N GLU A 119 39.00 -21.87 -5.33
CA GLU A 119 38.19 -23.08 -5.27
C GLU A 119 38.30 -23.90 -6.56
N THR A 120 38.26 -23.27 -7.74
CA THR A 120 38.48 -23.95 -9.02
C THR A 120 39.85 -24.63 -9.07
N ARG A 121 40.90 -23.95 -8.59
CA ARG A 121 42.25 -24.53 -8.52
C ARG A 121 42.31 -25.68 -7.50
N ARG A 122 41.58 -25.58 -6.39
CA ARG A 122 41.48 -26.63 -5.37
C ARG A 122 40.80 -27.88 -5.94
N CYS A 123 39.64 -27.74 -6.59
CA CYS A 123 38.97 -28.86 -7.25
C CYS A 123 39.88 -29.51 -8.30
N ARG A 124 40.60 -28.71 -9.09
CA ARG A 124 41.54 -29.24 -10.08
C ARG A 124 42.71 -30.01 -9.44
N LEU A 125 43.18 -29.56 -8.29
CA LEU A 125 44.21 -30.27 -7.52
C LEU A 125 43.68 -31.61 -7.01
N GLU A 126 42.46 -31.62 -6.45
CA GLU A 126 41.79 -32.83 -5.94
C GLU A 126 41.57 -33.86 -7.06
N GLU A 127 41.13 -33.42 -8.26
CA GLU A 127 41.03 -34.28 -9.45
C GLU A 127 42.38 -34.92 -9.81
N LEU A 128 43.45 -34.13 -9.82
CA LEU A 128 44.78 -34.60 -10.21
C LEU A 128 45.36 -35.56 -9.15
N GLN A 129 45.09 -35.30 -7.87
CA GLN A 129 45.43 -36.20 -6.77
C GLN A 129 44.69 -37.54 -6.89
N LEU A 130 43.40 -37.52 -7.24
CA LEU A 130 42.63 -38.74 -7.48
C LEU A 130 43.20 -39.55 -8.65
N GLN A 131 43.51 -38.88 -9.77
CA GLN A 131 44.13 -39.53 -10.93
C GLN A 131 45.50 -40.14 -10.58
N TYR A 132 46.31 -39.44 -9.79
CA TYR A 132 47.59 -39.97 -9.31
C TYR A 132 47.39 -41.20 -8.41
N GLN A 133 46.43 -41.17 -7.48
CA GLN A 133 46.13 -42.32 -6.63
C GLN A 133 45.63 -43.51 -7.46
N THR A 134 44.74 -43.29 -8.43
CA THR A 134 44.24 -44.37 -9.31
C THR A 134 45.36 -45.00 -10.13
N THR A 135 46.26 -44.19 -10.69
CA THR A 135 47.41 -44.69 -11.46
C THR A 135 48.44 -45.38 -10.57
N GLN A 136 48.68 -44.90 -9.36
CA GLN A 136 49.55 -45.56 -8.38
C GLN A 136 48.96 -46.91 -7.94
N MET A 137 47.66 -46.99 -7.66
CA MET A 137 47.00 -48.25 -7.34
C MET A 137 47.02 -49.22 -8.53
N ALA A 138 46.86 -48.74 -9.76
CA ALA A 138 46.99 -49.57 -10.96
C ALA A 138 48.43 -50.09 -11.15
N ALA A 139 49.45 -49.26 -10.88
CA ALA A 139 50.86 -49.67 -10.94
C ALA A 139 51.19 -50.70 -9.85
N GLN A 140 50.73 -50.51 -8.61
CA GLN A 140 50.88 -51.47 -7.52
C GLN A 140 50.10 -52.77 -7.77
N ALA A 141 48.93 -52.69 -8.42
CA ALA A 141 48.19 -53.86 -8.86
C ALA A 141 48.92 -54.64 -9.96
N LEU A 142 49.63 -53.95 -10.85
CA LEU A 142 50.50 -54.56 -11.86
C LEU A 142 51.77 -55.18 -11.26
N GLU A 143 52.42 -54.53 -10.30
CA GLU A 143 53.57 -55.10 -9.55
C GLU A 143 53.15 -56.32 -8.73
N SER A 144 52.06 -56.24 -7.96
CA SER A 144 51.54 -57.39 -7.20
C SER A 144 50.99 -58.50 -8.09
N ALA A 145 50.53 -58.20 -9.31
CA ALA A 145 50.17 -59.22 -10.30
C ALA A 145 51.41 -59.87 -10.94
N ALA A 146 52.52 -59.13 -11.10
CA ALA A 146 53.79 -59.68 -11.57
C ALA A 146 54.43 -60.59 -10.51
N GLU A 147 54.39 -60.19 -9.22
CA GLU A 147 54.88 -61.00 -8.09
C GLU A 147 54.00 -62.25 -7.85
N ARG A 148 52.67 -62.15 -7.95
CA ARG A 148 51.77 -63.33 -7.89
C ARG A 148 51.98 -64.31 -9.05
N ARG A 149 52.37 -63.82 -10.24
CA ARG A 149 52.67 -64.68 -11.39
C ARG A 149 53.97 -65.48 -11.22
N GLU A 150 54.90 -65.02 -10.38
CA GLU A 150 56.10 -65.77 -10.02
C GLU A 150 55.87 -66.76 -8.85
N GLU A 151 54.93 -66.47 -7.94
CA GLU A 151 54.62 -67.34 -6.79
C GLU A 151 53.55 -68.42 -7.06
N GLU A 152 52.67 -68.24 -8.05
CA GLU A 152 51.67 -69.25 -8.46
C GLU A 152 52.27 -70.46 -9.21
N SER A 153 53.58 -70.46 -9.47
CA SER A 153 54.30 -71.58 -10.12
C SER A 153 54.64 -72.76 -9.18
N LYS A 154 54.38 -72.69 -7.87
CA LYS A 154 54.98 -73.67 -6.92
C LYS A 154 54.09 -74.33 -5.88
N ASN A 155 52.78 -74.15 -5.87
CA ASN A 155 51.92 -74.88 -4.92
C ASN A 155 50.60 -75.31 -5.55
N GLU A 156 50.65 -76.39 -6.34
CA GLU A 156 49.47 -77.22 -6.56
C GLU A 156 49.41 -78.28 -5.45
N GLY A 157 48.40 -78.17 -4.60
CA GLY A 157 48.10 -79.13 -3.54
C GLY A 157 46.60 -79.10 -3.22
N GLU A 158 45.94 -80.22 -3.47
CA GLU A 158 44.48 -80.48 -3.47
C GLU A 158 43.79 -80.39 -2.08
N GLY A 159 44.27 -79.51 -1.19
CA GLY A 159 43.56 -79.06 0.01
C GLY A 159 43.40 -77.54 0.09
N ALA A 160 43.93 -76.82 -0.90
CA ALA A 160 43.98 -75.36 -0.91
C ALA A 160 42.71 -74.68 -1.48
N GLU A 161 41.73 -75.39 -2.05
CA GLU A 161 40.53 -74.75 -2.61
C GLU A 161 39.43 -74.45 -1.58
N GLU A 162 39.36 -75.20 -0.48
CA GLU A 162 38.21 -75.14 0.43
C GLU A 162 38.29 -73.98 1.45
N LEU A 163 39.49 -73.67 1.95
CA LEU A 163 39.76 -72.53 2.84
C LEU A 163 39.58 -71.16 2.14
N PRO A 164 40.05 -70.94 0.89
CA PRO A 164 39.75 -69.74 0.12
C PRO A 164 38.27 -69.63 -0.19
N ARG A 165 37.56 -70.72 -0.52
CA ARG A 165 36.11 -70.68 -0.77
C ARG A 165 35.31 -70.27 0.45
N GLN A 166 35.67 -70.74 1.65
CA GLN A 166 35.06 -70.26 2.89
C GLN A 166 35.36 -68.78 3.17
N ASN A 167 36.60 -68.35 2.96
CA ASN A 167 36.98 -66.95 3.12
C ASN A 167 36.28 -66.04 2.09
N ILE A 168 36.13 -66.49 0.85
CA ILE A 168 35.38 -65.79 -0.21
C ILE A 168 33.91 -65.64 0.21
N ARG A 169 33.24 -66.71 0.65
CA ARG A 169 31.86 -66.61 1.16
C ARG A 169 31.73 -65.66 2.35
N MET A 170 32.73 -65.62 3.23
CA MET A 170 32.71 -64.72 4.38
C MET A 170 32.89 -63.25 3.94
N LEU A 171 33.79 -63.00 2.98
CA LEU A 171 34.03 -61.69 2.40
C LEU A 171 32.84 -61.20 1.59
N GLU A 172 32.19 -62.07 0.80
CA GLU A 172 30.94 -61.80 0.07
C GLU A 172 29.82 -61.39 1.03
N ASN A 173 29.59 -62.16 2.10
CA ASN A 173 28.61 -61.79 3.13
C ASN A 173 28.94 -60.46 3.82
N ARG A 174 30.23 -60.14 3.99
CA ARG A 174 30.67 -58.88 4.61
C ARG A 174 30.50 -57.70 3.67
N LEU A 175 30.74 -57.91 2.38
CA LEU A 175 30.49 -56.96 1.30
C LEU A 175 28.99 -56.65 1.18
N GLU A 176 28.14 -57.68 1.15
CA GLU A 176 26.68 -57.52 1.03
C GLU A 176 26.12 -56.76 2.25
N LYS A 177 26.60 -57.06 3.46
CA LYS A 177 26.29 -56.28 4.67
C LYS A 177 26.77 -54.83 4.57
N ALA A 178 27.92 -54.57 3.97
CA ALA A 178 28.40 -53.20 3.76
C ALA A 178 27.54 -52.47 2.73
N GLN A 179 27.14 -53.14 1.65
CA GLN A 179 26.26 -52.59 0.62
C GLN A 179 24.88 -52.25 1.18
N LEU A 180 24.26 -53.13 1.98
CA LEU A 180 23.00 -52.83 2.67
C LEU A 180 23.12 -51.60 3.58
N LYS A 181 24.21 -51.48 4.34
CA LYS A 181 24.48 -50.30 5.17
C LYS A 181 24.68 -49.03 4.34
N CYS A 182 25.36 -49.12 3.19
CA CYS A 182 25.51 -48.01 2.27
C CYS A 182 24.17 -47.56 1.70
N GLN A 183 23.30 -48.50 1.30
CA GLN A 183 21.96 -48.19 0.81
C GLN A 183 21.07 -47.56 1.89
N GLU A 184 21.12 -48.05 3.14
CA GLU A 184 20.44 -47.42 4.28
C GLU A 184 20.99 -46.01 4.54
N ALA A 185 22.31 -45.83 4.54
CA ALA A 185 22.93 -44.52 4.72
C ALA A 185 22.53 -43.54 3.60
N GLU A 186 22.46 -44.00 2.35
CA GLU A 186 21.95 -43.21 1.24
C GLU A 186 20.48 -42.83 1.42
N HIS A 187 19.64 -43.77 1.86
CA HIS A 187 18.22 -43.50 2.11
C HIS A 187 18.04 -42.46 3.23
N ILE A 188 18.81 -42.58 4.31
CA ILE A 188 18.86 -41.60 5.41
C ILE A 188 19.34 -40.24 4.90
N MET A 189 20.42 -40.21 4.11
CA MET A 189 20.96 -38.98 3.53
C MET A 189 19.94 -38.30 2.61
N ARG A 190 19.25 -39.03 1.74
CA ARG A 190 18.17 -38.50 0.90
C ARG A 190 17.05 -37.90 1.74
N SER A 191 16.71 -38.52 2.87
CA SER A 191 15.71 -38.00 3.80
C SER A 191 16.15 -36.70 4.46
N TYR A 192 17.40 -36.61 4.93
CA TYR A 192 17.96 -35.37 5.48
C TYR A 192 18.07 -34.25 4.44
N LEU A 193 18.39 -34.57 3.18
CA LEU A 193 18.42 -33.59 2.10
C LEU A 193 17.03 -33.02 1.81
N LYS A 194 15.98 -33.85 1.84
CA LYS A 194 14.59 -33.38 1.74
C LYS A 194 14.21 -32.48 2.92
N LEU A 195 14.56 -32.87 4.14
CA LEU A 195 14.31 -32.06 5.33
C LEU A 195 15.04 -30.71 5.25
N LYS A 196 16.30 -30.70 4.80
CA LYS A 196 17.07 -29.48 4.58
C LYS A 196 16.40 -28.58 3.54
N ALA A 197 15.95 -29.14 2.42
CA ALA A 197 15.25 -28.37 1.38
C ALA A 197 13.98 -27.71 1.93
N HIS A 198 13.16 -28.47 2.69
CA HIS A 198 11.97 -27.93 3.34
C HIS A 198 12.30 -26.81 4.33
N LEU A 199 13.31 -26.99 5.18
CA LEU A 199 13.75 -25.95 6.13
C LEU A 199 14.29 -24.72 5.40
N GLN A 200 14.94 -24.88 4.25
CA GLN A 200 15.39 -23.77 3.42
C GLN A 200 14.21 -23.02 2.81
N GLU A 201 13.20 -23.72 2.29
CA GLU A 201 11.97 -23.10 1.80
C GLU A 201 11.23 -22.34 2.91
N GLU A 202 11.06 -22.93 4.09
CA GLU A 202 10.46 -22.25 5.24
C GLU A 202 11.27 -21.02 5.66
N SER A 203 12.60 -21.11 5.66
CA SER A 203 13.47 -20.00 6.02
C SER A 203 13.28 -18.77 5.13
N LEU A 204 12.97 -18.99 3.85
CA LEU A 204 12.69 -17.90 2.89
C LEU A 204 11.35 -17.21 3.20
N THR A 205 10.39 -17.91 3.81
CA THR A 205 9.08 -17.33 4.14
C THR A 205 9.08 -16.50 5.43
N PHE A 206 9.97 -16.76 6.38
CA PHE A 206 9.99 -16.05 7.66
C PHE A 206 10.22 -14.55 7.50
N GLN A 207 11.10 -14.13 6.58
CA GLN A 207 11.32 -12.70 6.38
C GLN A 207 10.06 -11.98 5.92
N SER A 208 9.31 -12.55 4.95
CA SER A 208 8.04 -11.97 4.49
C SER A 208 6.98 -11.90 5.61
N GLN A 209 6.93 -12.92 6.46
CA GLN A 209 6.02 -12.93 7.62
C GLN A 209 6.41 -11.86 8.64
N LEU A 210 7.71 -11.71 8.92
CA LEU A 210 8.23 -10.66 9.79
C LEU A 210 7.94 -9.27 9.23
N ASP A 211 8.21 -9.04 7.94
CA ASP A 211 7.94 -7.76 7.29
C ASP A 211 6.45 -7.39 7.35
N ARG A 212 5.56 -8.38 7.19
CA ARG A 212 4.10 -8.19 7.33
C ARG A 212 3.71 -7.82 8.76
N LEU A 213 4.27 -8.51 9.75
CA LEU A 213 4.02 -8.21 11.17
C LEU A 213 4.57 -6.83 11.56
N GLU A 214 5.76 -6.46 11.07
CA GLU A 214 6.35 -5.14 11.28
C GLU A 214 5.49 -4.03 10.65
N ALA A 215 5.02 -4.24 9.41
CA ALA A 215 4.11 -3.30 8.75
C ALA A 215 2.79 -3.13 9.54
N GLU A 216 2.24 -4.22 10.07
CA GLU A 216 1.04 -4.17 10.90
C GLU A 216 1.27 -3.43 12.22
N ILE A 217 2.41 -3.66 12.88
CA ILE A 217 2.79 -2.92 14.10
C ILE A 217 2.94 -1.43 13.80
N LEU A 218 3.55 -1.06 12.68
CA LEU A 218 3.70 0.35 12.28
C LEU A 218 2.34 1.01 12.00
N ARG A 219 1.45 0.30 11.31
CA ARG A 219 0.07 0.76 11.07
C ARG A 219 -0.68 0.99 12.38
N GLN A 220 -0.64 0.03 13.30
CA GLN A 220 -1.28 0.14 14.62
C GLN A 220 -0.68 1.28 15.46
N ARG A 221 0.63 1.53 15.36
CA ARG A 221 1.26 2.69 16.04
C ARG A 221 0.78 4.02 15.48
N GLN A 222 0.60 4.12 14.17
CA GLN A 222 0.03 5.33 13.54
C GLN A 222 -1.42 5.53 13.97
N GLU A 223 -2.26 4.49 13.91
CA GLU A 223 -3.65 4.55 14.38
C GLU A 223 -3.73 4.98 15.86
N LEU A 224 -2.83 4.46 16.70
CA LEU A 224 -2.77 4.85 18.11
C LEU A 224 -2.37 6.32 18.30
N GLN A 225 -1.43 6.84 17.48
CA GLN A 225 -1.08 8.26 17.50
C GLN A 225 -2.25 9.14 17.06
N GLU A 226 -2.96 8.77 16.00
CA GLU A 226 -4.15 9.49 15.53
C GLU A 226 -5.26 9.49 16.59
N LEU A 227 -5.52 8.35 17.24
CA LEU A 227 -6.47 8.24 18.35
C LEU A 227 -6.05 9.08 19.56
N GLN A 228 -4.75 9.18 19.86
CA GLN A 228 -4.25 10.05 20.92
C GLN A 228 -4.49 11.53 20.60
N VAL A 229 -4.27 11.95 19.36
CA VAL A 229 -4.57 13.33 18.92
C VAL A 229 -6.07 13.59 19.05
N MET A 230 -6.92 12.70 18.52
CA MET A 230 -8.38 12.82 18.63
C MET A 230 -8.85 12.88 20.09
N LYS A 231 -8.25 12.07 20.98
CA LYS A 231 -8.55 12.11 22.42
C LYS A 231 -8.17 13.46 23.03
N ASN A 232 -7.01 14.00 22.68
CA ASN A 232 -6.56 15.30 23.19
C ASN A 232 -7.48 16.41 22.70
N ASP A 233 -7.87 16.40 21.42
CA ASP A 233 -8.81 17.37 20.85
C ASP A 233 -10.19 17.27 21.51
N ALA A 234 -10.69 16.06 21.78
CA ALA A 234 -11.94 15.86 22.52
C ALA A 234 -11.85 16.38 23.97
N HIS A 235 -10.69 16.21 24.64
CA HIS A 235 -10.46 16.79 25.96
C HIS A 235 -10.42 18.32 25.92
N LEU A 236 -9.69 18.91 24.99
CA LEU A 236 -9.65 20.36 24.76
C LEU A 236 -11.04 20.92 24.49
N SER A 237 -11.81 20.30 23.59
CA SER A 237 -13.18 20.72 23.27
C SER A 237 -14.11 20.67 24.49
N LYS A 238 -14.02 19.59 25.29
CA LYS A 238 -14.77 19.47 26.54
C LYS A 238 -14.37 20.56 27.55
N ASP A 239 -13.08 20.86 27.68
CA ASP A 239 -12.60 21.85 28.64
C ASP A 239 -12.99 23.27 28.20
N VAL A 240 -12.97 23.57 26.89
CA VAL A 240 -13.51 24.81 26.31
C VAL A 240 -15.01 24.94 26.60
N ALA A 241 -15.80 23.90 26.31
CA ALA A 241 -17.24 23.91 26.57
C ALA A 241 -17.56 24.11 28.07
N LYS A 242 -16.76 23.51 28.96
CA LYS A 242 -16.89 23.72 30.41
C LYS A 242 -16.55 25.16 30.82
N ALA A 243 -15.49 25.74 30.27
CA ALA A 243 -15.11 27.11 30.55
C ALA A 243 -16.17 28.10 30.04
N GLU A 244 -16.73 27.86 28.86
CA GLU A 244 -17.84 28.65 28.30
C GLU A 244 -19.09 28.54 29.17
N LEU A 245 -19.46 27.33 29.62
CA LEU A 245 -20.57 27.11 30.54
C LEU A 245 -20.38 27.89 31.84
N GLN A 246 -19.21 27.78 32.48
CA GLN A 246 -18.89 28.52 33.70
C GLN A 246 -19.00 30.04 33.48
N ARG A 247 -18.49 30.54 32.35
CA ARG A 247 -18.59 31.97 32.02
C ARG A 247 -20.05 32.42 31.86
N GLN A 248 -20.89 31.61 31.22
CA GLN A 248 -22.32 31.91 31.09
C GLN A 248 -23.05 31.84 32.43
N GLU A 249 -22.75 30.86 33.27
CA GLU A 249 -23.30 30.77 34.62
C GLU A 249 -22.95 32.02 35.46
N GLU A 250 -21.68 32.43 35.45
CA GLU A 250 -21.23 33.66 36.13
C GLU A 250 -21.96 34.91 35.63
N LEU A 251 -22.18 35.02 34.31
CA LEU A 251 -22.94 36.13 33.72
C LEU A 251 -24.39 36.12 34.20
N VAL A 252 -25.05 34.96 34.19
CA VAL A 252 -26.42 34.82 34.68
C VAL A 252 -26.51 35.18 36.17
N TYR A 253 -25.53 34.76 36.98
CA TYR A 253 -25.47 35.14 38.40
C TYR A 253 -25.29 36.66 38.59
N LYS A 254 -24.41 37.30 37.80
CA LYS A 254 -24.21 38.76 37.83
C LYS A 254 -25.49 39.51 37.44
N GLU A 255 -26.10 39.16 36.31
CA GLU A 255 -27.36 39.75 35.85
C GLU A 255 -28.47 39.58 36.89
N ARG A 256 -28.59 38.39 37.49
CA ARG A 256 -29.57 38.15 38.55
C ARG A 256 -29.33 39.07 39.74
N ARG A 257 -28.09 39.22 40.17
CA ARG A 257 -27.72 40.10 41.29
C ARG A 257 -28.00 41.57 40.98
N GLU A 258 -27.74 42.02 39.76
CA GLU A 258 -28.07 43.37 39.30
C GLU A 258 -29.58 43.58 39.26
N ARG A 259 -30.35 42.63 38.72
CA ARG A 259 -31.82 42.67 38.74
C ARG A 259 -32.37 42.74 40.16
N GLU A 260 -31.83 41.95 41.09
CA GLU A 260 -32.23 41.98 42.50
C GLU A 260 -31.90 43.33 43.15
N GLN A 261 -30.76 43.95 42.84
CA GLN A 261 -30.41 45.30 43.30
C GLN A 261 -31.36 46.36 42.77
N VAL A 262 -31.67 46.32 41.47
CA VAL A 262 -32.62 47.25 40.83
C VAL A 262 -34.01 47.09 41.44
N LEU A 263 -34.49 45.85 41.60
CA LEU A 263 -35.77 45.58 42.28
C LEU A 263 -35.78 46.08 43.73
N ALA A 264 -34.69 45.94 44.46
CA ALA A 264 -34.58 46.46 45.83
C ALA A 264 -34.63 48.00 45.86
N CYS A 265 -34.00 48.67 44.89
CA CYS A 265 -34.08 50.14 44.76
C CYS A 265 -35.51 50.59 44.46
N TYR A 266 -36.20 49.93 43.52
CA TYR A 266 -37.61 50.23 43.23
C TYR A 266 -38.54 49.97 44.41
N LYS A 267 -38.31 48.89 45.18
CA LYS A 267 -39.08 48.61 46.40
C LYS A 267 -38.90 49.73 47.44
N LYS A 268 -37.66 50.17 47.68
CA LYS A 268 -37.40 51.30 48.60
C LYS A 268 -38.08 52.57 48.14
N GLN A 269 -37.97 52.92 46.85
CA GLN A 269 -38.63 54.11 46.31
C GLN A 269 -40.16 54.03 46.43
N ALA A 270 -40.75 52.85 46.19
CA ALA A 270 -42.19 52.63 46.38
C ALA A 270 -42.60 52.74 47.85
N GLU A 271 -41.80 52.21 48.79
CA GLU A 271 -42.01 52.35 50.24
C GLU A 271 -41.91 53.81 50.69
N GLU A 272 -40.94 54.57 50.16
CA GLU A 272 -40.80 56.01 50.43
C GLU A 272 -41.99 56.82 49.92
N LEU A 273 -42.46 56.56 48.70
CA LEU A 273 -43.66 57.18 48.13
C LEU A 273 -44.91 56.83 48.95
N LYS A 274 -45.06 55.56 49.37
CA LYS A 274 -46.15 55.15 50.25
C LYS A 274 -46.08 55.85 51.60
N ALA A 275 -44.90 55.92 52.22
CA ALA A 275 -44.71 56.63 53.49
C ALA A 275 -44.99 58.14 53.35
N HIS A 276 -44.63 58.76 52.23
CA HIS A 276 -44.96 60.14 51.93
C HIS A 276 -46.47 60.33 51.73
N GLY A 277 -47.11 59.44 50.97
CA GLY A 277 -48.56 59.38 50.80
C GLY A 277 -49.30 59.27 52.13
N GLU A 278 -48.90 58.35 53.00
CA GLU A 278 -49.48 58.22 54.35
C GLU A 278 -49.23 59.45 55.24
N ARG A 279 -48.09 60.15 55.08
CA ARG A 279 -47.84 61.42 55.81
C ARG A 279 -48.74 62.54 55.29
N MET A 280 -48.93 62.62 53.97
CA MET A 280 -49.82 63.58 53.33
C MET A 280 -51.28 63.29 53.66
N GLU A 281 -51.68 62.03 53.71
CA GLU A 281 -53.02 61.61 54.16
C GLU A 281 -53.25 61.95 55.63
N ARG A 282 -52.28 61.69 56.52
CA ARG A 282 -52.35 62.13 57.94
C ARG A 282 -52.39 63.66 58.09
N ARG A 283 -51.80 64.42 57.15
CA ARG A 283 -51.89 65.89 57.11
C ARG A 283 -53.22 66.37 56.53
N ALA A 284 -53.73 65.73 55.48
CA ALA A 284 -55.03 66.02 54.88
C ALA A 284 -56.18 65.71 55.86
N GLN A 285 -56.07 64.63 56.64
CA GLN A 285 -57.00 64.32 57.74
C GLN A 285 -56.95 65.38 58.87
N ARG A 286 -55.84 66.12 59.03
CA ARG A 286 -55.76 67.27 59.95
C ARG A 286 -56.24 68.59 59.32
N ALA A 287 -56.12 68.75 58.00
CA ALA A 287 -56.57 69.93 57.26
C ALA A 287 -58.08 69.90 56.96
N ALA A 288 -58.70 68.73 56.91
CA ALA A 288 -60.14 68.57 56.66
C ALA A 288 -61.07 69.02 57.81
N VAL A 289 -60.54 69.61 58.89
CA VAL A 289 -61.33 70.08 60.05
C VAL A 289 -61.65 71.60 59.97
N HIS A 290 -61.26 72.29 58.89
CA HIS A 290 -61.66 73.69 58.66
C HIS A 290 -62.10 73.92 57.20
N PRO A 291 -63.40 74.05 56.93
CA PRO A 291 -63.89 74.69 55.71
C PRO A 291 -64.26 76.14 56.04
N ASP A 292 -63.60 77.11 55.39
CA ASP A 292 -64.09 78.48 55.37
C ASP A 292 -63.97 79.06 53.95
N GLU A 293 -65.15 79.12 53.32
CA GLU A 293 -65.77 80.21 52.57
C GLU A 293 -64.96 81.33 51.86
N LEU A 294 -65.36 81.53 50.58
CA LEU A 294 -65.55 82.78 49.83
C LEU A 294 -64.36 83.49 49.14
N SER A 295 -64.57 83.82 47.85
CA SER A 295 -64.51 85.19 47.27
C SER A 295 -64.46 85.09 45.73
N SER A 296 -65.56 85.29 45.00
CA SER A 296 -66.06 86.57 44.46
C SER A 296 -65.10 87.30 43.50
N GLU A 297 -65.42 87.16 42.21
CA GLU A 297 -65.72 88.23 41.23
C GLU A 297 -64.81 89.47 41.14
N ALA A 298 -64.23 89.69 39.95
CA ALA A 298 -63.69 90.99 39.54
C ALA A 298 -63.96 91.23 38.04
N GLN A 299 -65.02 92.01 37.76
CA GLN A 299 -65.22 92.72 36.50
C GLN A 299 -64.15 93.80 36.33
N ARG A 300 -63.50 93.91 35.16
CA ARG A 300 -63.02 95.18 34.56
C ARG A 300 -62.96 95.02 33.02
N SER A 301 -63.86 95.67 32.30
CA SER A 301 -63.67 96.98 31.63
C SER A 301 -63.02 96.85 30.25
N ALA A 302 -63.87 96.79 29.23
CA ALA A 302 -63.49 97.02 27.84
C ALA A 302 -63.25 98.53 27.61
N THR A 303 -62.15 98.88 26.96
CA THR A 303 -61.96 100.22 26.39
C THR A 303 -61.15 100.09 25.11
N ALA A 304 -61.68 100.64 24.02
CA ALA A 304 -61.19 100.50 22.67
C ALA A 304 -59.95 101.39 22.43
N PHE A 305 -58.87 100.78 21.95
CA PHE A 305 -57.78 101.42 21.21
C PHE A 305 -57.33 100.50 20.06
N GLY A 306 -56.94 101.14 18.95
CA GLY A 306 -56.43 100.68 17.64
C GLY A 306 -56.41 99.20 17.24
N GLU A 307 -56.73 98.90 15.99
CA GLU A 307 -56.50 97.57 15.38
C GLU A 307 -55.03 97.12 15.48
N GLU A 308 -54.07 98.04 15.64
CA GLU A 308 -52.66 97.74 15.93
C GLU A 308 -52.45 97.26 17.39
N ASP A 309 -53.14 97.84 18.38
CA ASP A 309 -53.01 97.44 19.80
C ASP A 309 -53.67 96.08 20.10
N ARG A 310 -54.70 95.71 19.34
CA ARG A 310 -55.27 94.35 19.39
C ARG A 310 -54.31 93.31 18.82
N ALA A 311 -53.60 93.64 17.74
CA ALA A 311 -52.58 92.76 17.18
C ALA A 311 -51.40 92.60 18.15
N ILE A 312 -50.92 93.70 18.74
CA ILE A 312 -49.85 93.67 19.74
C ILE A 312 -50.27 92.88 20.99
N SER A 313 -51.49 93.10 21.50
CA SER A 313 -52.01 92.35 22.66
C SER A 313 -52.16 90.85 22.38
N THR A 314 -52.60 90.48 21.17
CA THR A 314 -52.71 89.05 20.80
C THR A 314 -51.34 88.40 20.62
N PHE A 315 -50.35 89.10 20.07
CA PHE A 315 -48.97 88.62 20.03
C PHE A 315 -48.36 88.51 21.43
N GLU A 316 -48.57 89.48 22.32
CA GLU A 316 -48.09 89.43 23.70
C GLU A 316 -48.72 88.31 24.52
N GLU A 317 -50.02 88.01 24.33
CA GLU A 317 -50.67 86.86 24.92
C GLU A 317 -50.12 85.54 24.36
N ALA A 318 -49.87 85.45 23.05
CA ALA A 318 -49.26 84.28 22.43
C ALA A 318 -47.83 84.04 22.97
N PHE A 319 -47.02 85.10 23.10
CA PHE A 319 -45.67 85.00 23.69
C PHE A 319 -45.69 84.66 25.17
N ARG A 320 -46.67 85.14 25.95
CA ARG A 320 -46.87 84.70 27.34
C ARG A 320 -47.21 83.22 27.42
N ARG A 321 -48.15 82.74 26.60
CA ARG A 321 -48.49 81.30 26.53
C ARG A 321 -47.30 80.43 26.14
N ILE A 322 -46.46 80.89 25.20
CA ILE A 322 -45.24 80.18 24.82
C ILE A 322 -44.22 80.19 25.97
N LYS A 323 -44.03 81.31 26.67
CA LYS A 323 -43.15 81.40 27.83
C LYS A 323 -43.61 80.50 28.97
N ASP A 324 -44.90 80.45 29.26
CA ASP A 324 -45.48 79.59 30.29
C ASP A 324 -45.36 78.11 29.92
N ALA A 325 -45.58 77.75 28.65
CA ALA A 325 -45.46 76.37 28.16
C ALA A 325 -44.01 75.88 28.06
N THR A 326 -43.07 76.78 27.77
CA THR A 326 -41.62 76.46 27.69
C THR A 326 -40.91 76.63 29.04
N GLY A 327 -41.53 77.29 30.02
CA GLY A 327 -40.96 77.56 31.34
C GLY A 327 -39.83 78.60 31.34
N VAL A 328 -39.76 79.44 30.31
CA VAL A 328 -38.64 80.37 30.06
C VAL A 328 -39.08 81.82 30.32
N THR A 329 -38.21 82.60 30.98
CA THR A 329 -38.52 83.98 31.39
C THR A 329 -38.23 85.02 30.29
N ASP A 330 -37.22 84.77 29.45
CA ASP A 330 -36.83 85.65 28.34
C ASP A 330 -37.25 85.12 26.97
N THR A 331 -37.77 86.01 26.13
CA THR A 331 -38.17 85.72 24.75
C THR A 331 -37.01 85.28 23.86
N GLN A 332 -35.79 85.75 24.11
CA GLN A 332 -34.62 85.34 23.32
C GLN A 332 -34.18 83.91 23.64
N GLU A 333 -34.29 83.48 24.90
CA GLU A 333 -33.98 82.10 25.29
C GLU A 333 -34.95 81.09 24.67
N VAL A 334 -36.24 81.44 24.52
CA VAL A 334 -37.22 80.63 23.77
C VAL A 334 -36.75 80.41 22.32
N VAL A 335 -36.33 81.48 21.63
CA VAL A 335 -35.85 81.40 20.24
C VAL A 335 -34.60 80.52 20.14
N GLN A 336 -33.65 80.67 21.07
CA GLN A 336 -32.43 79.88 21.08
C GLN A 336 -32.68 78.39 21.34
N ARG A 337 -33.59 78.05 22.27
CA ARG A 337 -34.02 76.66 22.53
C ARG A 337 -34.67 76.06 21.29
N PHE A 338 -35.55 76.79 20.61
CA PHE A 338 -36.18 76.34 19.36
C PHE A 338 -35.17 76.07 18.25
N ILE A 339 -34.18 76.95 18.07
CA ILE A 339 -33.10 76.74 17.10
C ILE A 339 -32.30 75.49 17.48
N SER A 340 -31.85 75.36 18.73
CA SER A 340 -31.08 74.20 19.18
C SER A 340 -31.86 72.87 19.09
N GLN A 341 -33.17 72.91 19.31
CA GLN A 341 -34.05 71.75 19.16
C GLN A 341 -34.25 71.40 17.68
N GLY A 342 -34.33 72.40 16.81
CA GLY A 342 -34.33 72.24 15.36
C GLY A 342 -33.05 71.57 14.87
N ASP A 343 -31.89 72.04 15.34
CA ASP A 343 -30.57 71.46 15.02
C ASP A 343 -30.45 70.02 15.55
N THR A 344 -30.92 69.76 16.78
CA THR A 344 -30.93 68.41 17.37
C THR A 344 -31.84 67.47 16.59
N ARG A 345 -33.03 67.93 16.17
CA ARG A 345 -33.94 67.13 15.35
C ARG A 345 -33.30 66.80 14.01
N LYS A 346 -32.68 67.78 13.35
CA LYS A 346 -31.99 67.58 12.06
C LYS A 346 -30.86 66.55 12.20
N HIS A 347 -30.05 66.66 13.26
CA HIS A 347 -29.00 65.69 13.52
C HIS A 347 -29.54 64.27 13.75
N LEU A 348 -30.65 64.12 14.47
CA LEU A 348 -31.31 62.82 14.66
C LEU A 348 -31.90 62.26 13.36
N GLU A 349 -32.45 63.12 12.50
CA GLU A 349 -32.92 62.74 11.17
C GLU A 349 -31.76 62.27 10.29
N ASP A 350 -30.63 62.99 10.26
CA ASP A 350 -29.42 62.61 9.54
C ASP A 350 -28.89 61.25 10.04
N LEU A 351 -28.82 61.05 11.36
CA LEU A 351 -28.35 59.80 11.97
C LEU A 351 -29.32 58.63 11.72
N LYS A 352 -30.63 58.91 11.63
CA LYS A 352 -31.63 57.91 11.23
C LYS A 352 -31.42 57.50 9.77
N GLU A 353 -31.22 58.46 8.86
CA GLU A 353 -30.97 58.16 7.46
C GLU A 353 -29.65 57.38 7.27
N GLU A 354 -28.59 57.72 8.00
CA GLU A 354 -27.34 56.98 7.99
C GLU A 354 -27.52 55.54 8.48
N ASN A 355 -28.26 55.33 9.57
CA ASN A 355 -28.58 53.99 10.06
C ASN A 355 -29.46 53.19 9.08
N GLU A 356 -30.40 53.84 8.40
CA GLU A 356 -31.20 53.19 7.36
C GLU A 356 -30.35 52.76 6.16
N ARG A 357 -29.38 53.59 5.73
CA ARG A 357 -28.42 53.25 4.67
C ARG A 357 -27.51 52.08 5.08
N THR A 358 -26.94 52.11 6.28
CA THR A 358 -26.07 51.02 6.75
C THR A 358 -26.84 49.71 6.92
N LEU A 359 -28.09 49.77 7.39
CA LEU A 359 -28.95 48.59 7.51
C LEU A 359 -29.32 48.00 6.15
N GLN A 360 -29.50 48.82 5.11
CA GLN A 360 -29.68 48.34 3.73
C GLN A 360 -28.41 47.66 3.20
N GLN A 361 -27.25 48.28 3.37
CA GLN A 361 -25.96 47.69 2.98
C GLN A 361 -25.72 46.34 3.66
N LEU A 362 -25.93 46.25 4.97
CA LEU A 362 -25.78 44.98 5.71
C LEU A 362 -26.78 43.91 5.25
N LYS A 363 -27.99 44.30 4.86
CA LYS A 363 -28.97 43.34 4.31
C LYS A 363 -28.54 42.79 2.97
N GLU A 364 -28.01 43.63 2.09
CA GLU A 364 -27.47 43.25 0.78
C GLU A 364 -26.24 42.36 0.93
N GLU A 365 -25.30 42.70 1.81
CA GLU A 365 -24.14 41.87 2.13
C GLU A 365 -24.55 40.50 2.66
N ARG A 366 -25.54 40.45 3.57
CA ARG A 366 -26.06 39.19 4.09
C ARG A 366 -26.73 38.35 3.01
N ASP A 367 -27.47 38.96 2.08
CA ASP A 367 -28.06 38.22 0.94
C ASP A 367 -26.98 37.69 -0.01
N GLN A 368 -25.94 38.48 -0.29
CA GLN A 368 -24.81 38.06 -1.12
C GLN A 368 -24.05 36.89 -0.48
N LEU A 369 -23.73 36.98 0.82
CA LEU A 369 -23.07 35.91 1.56
C LEU A 369 -23.93 34.65 1.61
N GLN A 370 -25.25 34.79 1.75
CA GLN A 370 -26.18 33.66 1.76
C GLN A 370 -26.26 32.99 0.39
N ALA A 371 -26.24 33.76 -0.70
CA ALA A 371 -26.17 33.21 -2.06
C ALA A 371 -24.85 32.46 -2.31
N GLN A 372 -23.71 33.02 -1.91
CA GLN A 372 -22.41 32.36 -2.00
C GLN A 372 -22.36 31.06 -1.18
N PHE A 373 -22.96 31.07 0.03
CA PHE A 373 -23.04 29.88 0.85
C PHE A 373 -23.88 28.78 0.20
N GLN A 374 -25.03 29.13 -0.38
CA GLN A 374 -25.85 28.17 -1.12
C GLN A 374 -25.09 27.61 -2.33
N ASP A 375 -24.43 28.45 -3.11
CA ASP A 375 -23.61 28.02 -4.24
C ASP A 375 -22.50 27.06 -3.81
N MET A 376 -21.77 27.36 -2.73
CA MET A 376 -20.77 26.43 -2.19
C MET A 376 -21.38 25.12 -1.70
N LYS A 377 -22.52 25.17 -1.01
CA LYS A 377 -23.18 23.99 -0.47
C LYS A 377 -23.61 23.03 -1.58
N TYR A 378 -24.26 23.55 -2.62
CA TYR A 378 -24.80 22.72 -3.70
C TYR A 378 -23.76 22.38 -4.79
N SER A 379 -22.82 23.29 -5.11
CA SER A 379 -21.75 23.01 -6.08
C SER A 379 -20.65 22.11 -5.50
N GLY A 380 -20.38 22.21 -4.20
CA GLY A 380 -19.42 21.35 -3.51
C GLY A 380 -19.87 19.89 -3.46
N GLU A 381 -21.13 19.66 -3.09
CA GLU A 381 -21.72 18.31 -3.00
C GLU A 381 -21.83 17.65 -4.38
N ALA A 382 -22.21 18.41 -5.42
CA ALA A 382 -22.24 17.91 -6.80
C ALA A 382 -20.85 17.52 -7.32
N LYS A 383 -19.81 18.31 -7.03
CA LYS A 383 -18.42 18.00 -7.42
C LYS A 383 -17.87 16.78 -6.67
N LEU A 384 -18.19 16.64 -5.39
CA LEU A 384 -17.83 15.46 -4.59
C LEU A 384 -18.50 14.19 -5.12
N SER A 385 -19.79 14.25 -5.44
CA SER A 385 -20.53 13.12 -6.01
C SER A 385 -19.98 12.72 -7.39
N SER A 386 -19.72 13.70 -8.27
CA SER A 386 -19.10 13.45 -9.58
C SER A 386 -17.69 12.88 -9.45
N GLY A 387 -16.87 13.39 -8.52
CA GLY A 387 -15.54 12.86 -8.24
C GLY A 387 -15.57 11.42 -7.71
N GLN A 388 -16.51 11.09 -6.83
CA GLN A 388 -16.71 9.73 -6.34
C GLN A 388 -17.17 8.77 -7.45
N GLN A 389 -18.00 9.23 -8.38
CA GLN A 389 -18.42 8.42 -9.53
C GLN A 389 -17.24 8.15 -10.48
N MET A 390 -16.45 9.18 -10.81
CA MET A 390 -15.23 9.04 -11.61
C MET A 390 -14.22 8.07 -10.95
N LEU A 391 -14.06 8.13 -9.63
CA LEU A 391 -13.19 7.21 -8.90
C LEU A 391 -13.68 5.76 -9.03
N LYS A 392 -14.99 5.51 -8.86
CA LYS A 392 -15.56 4.18 -9.05
C LYS A 392 -15.35 3.67 -10.48
N GLU A 393 -15.57 4.50 -11.48
CA GLU A 393 -15.33 4.13 -12.89
C GLU A 393 -13.86 3.79 -13.14
N CYS A 394 -12.92 4.54 -12.56
CA CYS A 394 -11.49 4.23 -12.62
C CYS A 394 -11.13 2.94 -11.87
N GLU A 395 -11.71 2.70 -10.70
CA GLU A 395 -11.52 1.47 -9.91
C GLU A 395 -12.02 0.24 -10.69
N GLU A 396 -13.22 0.31 -11.27
CA GLU A 396 -13.77 -0.75 -12.10
C GLU A 396 -12.91 -0.98 -13.37
N HIS A 397 -12.38 0.09 -13.98
CA HIS A 397 -11.46 -0.05 -15.11
C HIS A 397 -10.15 -0.74 -14.71
N LEU A 398 -9.61 -0.40 -13.54
CA LEU A 398 -8.41 -1.03 -13.00
C LEU A 398 -8.65 -2.51 -12.72
N GLU A 399 -9.78 -2.87 -12.11
CA GLU A 399 -10.14 -4.26 -11.82
C GLU A 399 -10.26 -5.09 -13.11
N ARG A 400 -10.95 -4.57 -14.14
CA ARG A 400 -11.04 -5.24 -15.45
C ARG A 400 -9.69 -5.46 -16.11
N GLU A 401 -8.78 -4.49 -16.04
CA GLU A 401 -7.43 -4.64 -16.61
C GLU A 401 -6.55 -5.59 -15.78
N GLN A 402 -6.74 -5.65 -14.46
CA GLN A 402 -6.09 -6.65 -13.60
C GLN A 402 -6.55 -8.07 -13.93
N GLU A 403 -7.87 -8.30 -14.03
CA GLU A 403 -8.43 -9.60 -14.44
C GLU A 403 -7.90 -10.02 -15.81
N ARG A 404 -7.85 -9.09 -16.76
CA ARG A 404 -7.29 -9.34 -18.10
C ARG A 404 -5.81 -9.70 -18.04
N ARG A 405 -5.02 -9.01 -17.21
CA ARG A 405 -3.60 -9.30 -17.00
C ARG A 405 -3.40 -10.69 -16.41
N ASP A 406 -4.19 -11.05 -15.40
CA ASP A 406 -4.07 -12.33 -14.70
C ASP A 406 -4.51 -13.50 -15.60
N ALA A 407 -5.56 -13.31 -16.41
CA ALA A 407 -5.96 -14.27 -17.44
C ALA A 407 -4.87 -14.47 -18.50
N ALA A 408 -4.23 -13.38 -18.97
CA ALA A 408 -3.12 -13.45 -19.91
C ALA A 408 -1.88 -14.13 -19.30
N SER A 409 -1.55 -13.84 -18.05
CA SER A 409 -0.45 -14.47 -17.31
C SER A 409 -0.68 -15.97 -17.14
N SER A 410 -1.90 -16.38 -16.75
CA SER A 410 -2.28 -17.78 -16.61
C SER A 410 -2.18 -18.53 -17.95
N ARG A 411 -2.62 -17.89 -19.05
CA ARG A 411 -2.49 -18.45 -20.39
C ARG A 411 -1.03 -18.59 -20.82
N LEU A 412 -0.18 -17.60 -20.52
CA LEU A 412 1.25 -17.66 -20.81
C LEU A 412 1.94 -18.78 -20.02
N GLU A 413 1.61 -18.92 -18.74
CA GLU A 413 2.15 -19.99 -17.90
C GLU A 413 1.75 -21.37 -18.41
N TRP A 414 0.49 -21.54 -18.81
CA TRP A 414 0.02 -22.78 -19.44
C TRP A 414 0.74 -23.08 -20.76
N LEU A 415 0.89 -22.08 -21.64
CA LEU A 415 1.64 -22.23 -22.90
C LEU A 415 3.09 -22.59 -22.66
N THR A 416 3.74 -21.93 -21.70
CA THR A 416 5.15 -22.18 -21.34
C THR A 416 5.34 -23.60 -20.83
N ARG A 417 4.49 -24.06 -19.90
CA ARG A 417 4.53 -25.46 -19.40
C ARG A 417 4.32 -26.47 -20.52
N THR A 418 3.39 -26.21 -21.43
CA THR A 418 3.11 -27.08 -22.58
C THR A 418 4.30 -27.13 -23.53
N LEU A 419 4.92 -25.98 -23.80
CA LEU A 419 6.09 -25.88 -24.67
C LEU A 419 7.32 -26.54 -24.04
N SER A 420 7.56 -26.39 -22.74
CA SER A 420 8.62 -27.10 -22.03
C SER A 420 8.41 -28.62 -22.04
N ALA A 421 7.18 -29.09 -21.89
CA ALA A 421 6.87 -30.52 -22.00
C ALA A 421 7.10 -31.05 -23.42
N ALA A 422 6.72 -30.28 -24.44
CA ALA A 422 7.02 -30.61 -25.83
C ALA A 422 8.53 -30.63 -26.10
N HIS A 423 9.28 -29.63 -25.63
CA HIS A 423 10.74 -29.56 -25.73
C HIS A 423 11.41 -30.81 -25.16
N ALA A 424 11.08 -31.16 -23.91
CA ALA A 424 11.63 -32.36 -23.26
C ALA A 424 11.25 -33.65 -24.00
N GLY A 425 10.03 -33.72 -24.55
CA GLY A 425 9.58 -34.85 -25.37
C GLY A 425 10.38 -35.00 -26.66
N VAL A 426 10.67 -33.89 -27.35
CA VAL A 426 11.47 -33.88 -28.59
C VAL A 426 12.93 -34.21 -28.31
N GLU A 427 13.51 -33.68 -27.23
CA GLU A 427 14.86 -34.06 -26.80
C GLU A 427 14.98 -35.55 -26.51
N HIS A 428 14.04 -36.09 -25.71
CA HIS A 428 14.04 -37.52 -25.39
C HIS A 428 13.82 -38.41 -26.61
N LEU A 429 13.01 -37.97 -27.58
CA LEU A 429 12.86 -38.66 -28.86
C LEU A 429 14.17 -38.65 -29.65
N SER A 430 14.83 -37.49 -29.75
CA SER A 430 16.13 -37.36 -30.43
C SER A 430 17.21 -38.24 -29.78
N ASP A 431 17.27 -38.28 -28.44
CA ASP A 431 18.18 -39.14 -27.67
C ASP A 431 17.98 -40.63 -28.01
N LYS A 432 16.72 -41.08 -28.10
CA LYS A 432 16.41 -42.47 -28.50
C LYS A 432 16.84 -42.78 -29.94
N LEU A 433 16.73 -41.79 -30.83
CA LEU A 433 17.09 -41.91 -32.24
C LEU A 433 18.56 -41.60 -32.52
N GLN A 434 19.41 -41.37 -31.50
CA GLN A 434 20.83 -41.01 -31.69
C GLN A 434 21.62 -42.06 -32.48
N HIS A 435 21.22 -43.33 -32.38
CA HIS A 435 21.94 -44.46 -32.98
C HIS A 435 21.65 -44.64 -34.49
N ILE A 436 20.61 -43.99 -35.01
CA ILE A 436 20.24 -44.04 -36.43
C ILE A 436 21.04 -42.98 -37.19
N LYS A 437 21.93 -43.43 -38.07
CA LYS A 437 22.82 -42.56 -38.85
C LYS A 437 22.14 -42.11 -40.15
N LEU A 438 21.92 -40.81 -40.30
CA LEU A 438 21.45 -40.21 -41.56
C LEU A 438 22.61 -40.02 -42.54
N SER A 439 22.37 -40.31 -43.83
CA SER A 439 23.35 -40.20 -44.92
C SER A 439 23.75 -38.75 -45.25
N GLN A 440 22.88 -37.78 -44.95
CA GLN A 440 23.14 -36.34 -45.08
C GLN A 440 22.97 -35.65 -43.72
N ALA A 441 24.00 -35.70 -42.88
CA ALA A 441 24.01 -34.94 -41.63
C ALA A 441 24.38 -33.48 -41.92
N THR A 442 23.38 -32.60 -42.09
CA THR A 442 23.59 -31.17 -41.86
C THR A 442 23.80 -30.98 -40.37
N SER A 443 25.05 -30.84 -39.94
CA SER A 443 25.38 -30.52 -38.55
C SER A 443 24.81 -29.16 -38.18
N SER A 444 23.75 -29.17 -37.38
CA SER A 444 23.06 -27.96 -36.97
C SER A 444 23.94 -27.17 -36.00
N GLN A 445 24.43 -26.02 -36.45
CA GLN A 445 25.25 -25.08 -35.67
C GLN A 445 24.40 -24.15 -34.81
N LEU A 446 23.16 -24.53 -34.47
CA LEU A 446 22.27 -23.70 -33.68
C LEU A 446 22.54 -23.89 -32.19
N SER A 447 22.53 -22.77 -31.46
CA SER A 447 22.80 -22.76 -30.02
C SER A 447 21.70 -23.52 -29.26
N PRO A 448 22.04 -24.34 -28.25
CA PRO A 448 21.06 -25.09 -27.44
C PRO A 448 19.98 -24.25 -26.75
N GLY A 449 20.11 -22.91 -26.74
CA GLY A 449 19.15 -21.99 -26.15
C GLY A 449 18.20 -21.29 -27.15
N SER A 450 18.31 -21.52 -28.46
CA SER A 450 17.40 -20.93 -29.44
C SER A 450 16.14 -21.78 -29.62
N GLU A 451 14.95 -21.16 -29.68
CA GLU A 451 13.68 -21.87 -29.95
C GLU A 451 13.70 -22.65 -31.28
N GLU A 452 14.50 -22.19 -32.24
CA GLU A 452 14.72 -22.85 -33.54
C GLU A 452 15.46 -24.19 -33.42
N TYR A 453 16.20 -24.42 -32.33
CA TYR A 453 16.93 -25.68 -32.08
C TYR A 453 15.97 -26.87 -31.92
N VAL A 454 14.81 -26.66 -31.27
CA VAL A 454 13.80 -27.70 -31.07
C VAL A 454 13.15 -28.10 -32.39
N LEU A 455 12.87 -27.12 -33.26
CA LEU A 455 12.28 -27.37 -34.57
C LEU A 455 13.23 -28.17 -35.46
N ASP A 456 14.52 -27.87 -35.38
CA ASP A 456 15.54 -28.60 -36.11
C ASP A 456 15.76 -30.02 -35.56
N LEU A 457 15.78 -30.20 -34.24
CA LEU A 457 15.74 -31.53 -33.58
C LEU A 457 14.54 -32.35 -34.02
N LEU A 458 13.37 -31.72 -34.13
CA LEU A 458 12.14 -32.37 -34.59
C LEU A 458 12.27 -32.82 -36.06
N ALA A 459 12.79 -31.96 -36.93
CA ALA A 459 13.01 -32.28 -38.35
C ALA A 459 14.03 -33.41 -38.53
N GLN A 460 15.11 -33.41 -37.75
CA GLN A 460 16.08 -34.52 -37.74
C GLN A 460 15.45 -35.83 -37.24
N SER A 461 14.63 -35.75 -36.19
CA SER A 461 13.92 -36.91 -35.65
C SER A 461 12.94 -37.49 -36.68
N GLU A 462 12.23 -36.64 -37.42
CA GLU A 462 11.35 -37.04 -38.52
C GLU A 462 12.12 -37.78 -39.63
N GLN A 463 13.25 -37.23 -40.09
CA GLN A 463 14.08 -37.88 -41.11
C GLN A 463 14.60 -39.25 -40.67
N LYS A 464 15.04 -39.36 -39.40
CA LYS A 464 15.49 -40.64 -38.82
C LYS A 464 14.37 -41.67 -38.74
N LEU A 465 13.17 -41.25 -38.34
CA LEU A 465 11.99 -42.11 -38.27
C LEU A 465 11.54 -42.56 -39.67
N LEU A 466 11.61 -41.70 -40.68
CA LEU A 466 11.31 -42.07 -42.07
C LEU A 466 12.32 -43.09 -42.61
N ALA A 467 13.62 -42.91 -42.34
CA ALA A 467 14.64 -43.89 -42.71
C ALA A 467 14.40 -45.25 -42.02
N LEU A 468 14.06 -45.24 -40.73
CA LEU A 468 13.70 -46.45 -39.99
C LEU A 468 12.46 -47.13 -40.59
N LEU A 469 11.45 -46.35 -40.98
CA LEU A 469 10.24 -46.86 -41.60
C LEU A 469 10.54 -47.53 -42.95
N GLU A 470 11.42 -46.95 -43.75
CA GLU A 470 11.88 -47.54 -45.02
C GLU A 470 12.68 -48.84 -44.79
N GLU A 471 13.56 -48.87 -43.78
CA GLU A 471 14.31 -50.09 -43.40
C GLU A 471 13.41 -51.22 -42.89
N LEU A 472 12.28 -50.89 -42.27
CA LEU A 472 11.29 -51.84 -41.77
C LEU A 472 10.25 -52.21 -42.82
N GLN A 473 10.20 -51.50 -43.95
CA GLN A 473 9.22 -51.75 -44.99
C GLN A 473 9.50 -53.11 -45.66
N GLY A 474 8.50 -54.00 -45.62
CA GLY A 474 8.60 -55.36 -46.18
C GLY A 474 9.11 -56.43 -45.21
N LYS A 475 9.42 -56.08 -43.96
CA LYS A 475 9.75 -57.04 -42.89
C LYS A 475 8.51 -57.37 -42.04
N ASP A 476 8.43 -58.60 -41.52
CA ASP A 476 7.37 -58.98 -40.58
C ASP A 476 7.67 -58.42 -39.18
N LEU A 477 6.98 -57.34 -38.83
CA LEU A 477 7.12 -56.66 -37.55
C LEU A 477 6.80 -57.58 -36.35
N GLY A 478 5.91 -58.56 -36.52
CA GLY A 478 5.56 -59.50 -35.46
C GLY A 478 6.69 -60.47 -35.12
N ALA A 479 7.44 -60.90 -36.14
CA ALA A 479 8.63 -61.73 -35.95
C ALA A 479 9.79 -60.95 -35.31
N ILE A 480 10.03 -59.71 -35.77
CA ILE A 480 11.09 -58.84 -35.23
C ILE A 480 10.82 -58.47 -33.77
N MET A 481 9.59 -58.11 -33.42
CA MET A 481 9.24 -57.82 -32.02
C MET A 481 9.45 -59.05 -31.12
N LYS A 482 9.16 -60.24 -31.63
CA LYS A 482 9.37 -61.48 -30.87
C LYS A 482 10.85 -61.83 -30.69
N GLU A 483 11.68 -61.62 -31.71
CA GLU A 483 13.14 -61.72 -31.59
C GLU A 483 13.70 -60.71 -30.58
N MET A 484 13.21 -59.46 -30.60
CA MET A 484 13.60 -58.45 -29.62
C MET A 484 13.15 -58.82 -28.19
N GLU A 485 11.94 -59.35 -28.01
CA GLU A 485 11.46 -59.84 -26.71
C GLU A 485 12.29 -61.03 -26.22
N GLU A 486 12.67 -61.93 -27.12
CA GLU A 486 13.56 -63.05 -26.82
C GLU A 486 14.95 -62.55 -26.42
N ASP A 487 15.54 -61.59 -27.15
CA ASP A 487 16.83 -60.98 -26.83
C ASP A 487 16.80 -60.17 -25.52
N GLU A 488 15.75 -59.41 -25.25
CA GLU A 488 15.55 -58.72 -23.96
C GLU A 488 15.36 -59.72 -22.82
N PHE A 489 14.66 -60.82 -23.07
CA PHE A 489 14.49 -61.92 -22.12
C PHE A 489 15.82 -62.63 -21.84
N TYR A 490 16.63 -62.90 -22.87
CA TYR A 490 17.96 -63.47 -22.73
C TYR A 490 18.88 -62.53 -21.96
N ASN A 491 18.92 -61.23 -22.29
CA ASN A 491 19.72 -60.25 -21.54
C ASN A 491 19.28 -60.11 -20.07
N SER A 492 17.95 -60.17 -19.81
CA SER A 492 17.40 -60.20 -18.45
C SER A 492 17.76 -61.48 -17.68
N ILE A 493 17.83 -62.61 -18.37
CA ILE A 493 18.22 -63.91 -17.79
C ILE A 493 19.73 -63.96 -17.56
N GLU A 494 20.55 -63.56 -18.53
CA GLU A 494 22.02 -63.50 -18.43
C GLU A 494 22.47 -62.57 -17.29
N GLY A 495 21.79 -61.44 -17.10
CA GLY A 495 22.02 -60.54 -15.97
C GLY A 495 21.58 -61.09 -14.60
N LYS A 496 20.80 -62.18 -14.57
CA LYS A 496 20.30 -62.84 -13.34
C LYS A 496 20.87 -64.25 -13.12
N LEU A 497 21.76 -64.73 -13.99
CA LEU A 497 22.39 -66.04 -13.84
C LEU A 497 23.54 -65.98 -12.81
N PRO A 498 23.55 -66.86 -11.79
CA PRO A 498 24.69 -66.99 -10.88
C PRO A 498 25.95 -67.45 -11.64
N VAL A 499 27.11 -66.91 -11.26
CA VAL A 499 28.41 -67.04 -11.96
C VAL A 499 28.90 -68.50 -12.08
N TYR A 500 28.39 -69.42 -11.27
CA TYR A 500 28.76 -70.84 -11.25
C TYR A 500 27.57 -71.73 -11.67
N ASN A 501 27.28 -71.73 -12.97
CA ASN A 501 26.42 -72.75 -13.57
C ASN A 501 27.27 -73.96 -13.99
N MET A 502 27.18 -75.06 -13.23
CA MET A 502 27.62 -76.38 -13.67
C MET A 502 26.64 -76.90 -14.73
N ARG A 503 27.01 -76.77 -16.00
CA ARG A 503 26.29 -77.38 -17.11
C ARG A 503 26.51 -78.90 -17.06
N ILE A 504 25.60 -79.63 -16.41
CA ILE A 504 25.60 -81.09 -16.42
C ILE A 504 25.24 -81.53 -17.84
N GLN A 505 26.17 -82.17 -18.55
CA GLN A 505 25.85 -82.84 -19.80
C GLN A 505 25.10 -84.13 -19.47
N LEU A 506 23.81 -84.16 -19.82
CA LEU A 506 23.03 -85.39 -19.82
C LEU A 506 23.45 -86.22 -21.05
N PRO A 507 23.61 -87.56 -20.93
CA PRO A 507 23.92 -88.43 -22.06
C PRO A 507 22.88 -88.28 -23.17
N GLU A 508 23.33 -88.20 -24.42
CA GLU A 508 22.48 -88.17 -25.60
C GLU A 508 21.57 -89.42 -25.61
N ALA A 509 20.27 -89.20 -25.39
CA ALA A 509 19.27 -90.23 -25.61
C ALA A 509 19.29 -90.59 -27.10
N HIS A 510 19.73 -91.81 -27.38
CA HIS A 510 19.68 -92.44 -28.69
C HIS A 510 18.26 -92.30 -29.26
N LYS A 511 18.12 -91.67 -30.43
CA LYS A 511 16.84 -91.58 -31.14
C LYS A 511 16.39 -93.00 -31.49
N GLN A 512 15.34 -93.50 -30.85
CA GLN A 512 14.62 -94.68 -31.31
C GLN A 512 13.63 -94.27 -32.42
N ASP A 513 13.73 -95.02 -33.51
CA ASP A 513 12.93 -95.02 -34.74
C ASP A 513 11.45 -95.35 -34.43
N PRO A 514 10.43 -94.72 -35.05
CA PRO A 514 9.04 -94.82 -34.60
C PRO A 514 8.24 -95.96 -35.25
N TYR A 515 8.87 -97.08 -35.61
CA TYR A 515 8.17 -98.25 -36.18
C TYR A 515 8.70 -99.56 -35.59
N ASP A 516 7.99 -100.06 -34.58
CA ASP A 516 7.76 -101.50 -34.26
C ASP A 516 6.91 -101.52 -32.97
N GLU A 517 5.59 -101.61 -33.09
CA GLU A 517 4.77 -102.84 -32.83
C GLU A 517 4.96 -103.37 -31.40
N GLU A 518 4.02 -103.06 -30.50
CA GLU A 518 2.98 -104.01 -30.05
C GLU A 518 3.55 -105.26 -29.36
N GLU A 519 3.57 -105.27 -28.03
CA GLU A 519 2.87 -106.27 -27.21
C GLU A 519 3.18 -106.10 -25.70
N GLU A 520 2.08 -105.94 -24.96
CA GLU A 520 1.74 -106.74 -23.77
C GLU A 520 2.56 -106.62 -22.45
N SER A 521 1.86 -106.05 -21.46
CA SER A 521 1.75 -106.52 -20.06
C SER A 521 2.86 -106.22 -19.05
N GLY A 522 2.43 -105.80 -17.86
CA GLY A 522 3.22 -105.95 -16.64
C GLY A 522 3.21 -104.74 -15.70
N GLU A 523 2.11 -104.61 -14.98
CA GLU A 523 1.95 -104.10 -13.60
C GLU A 523 3.10 -103.34 -12.89
N ASP A 524 2.66 -102.20 -12.30
CA ASP A 524 3.03 -101.70 -10.97
C ASP A 524 4.45 -101.13 -10.77
N GLU A 525 4.64 -99.89 -11.25
CA GLU A 525 5.58 -98.95 -10.63
C GLU A 525 4.87 -97.67 -10.20
N GLY A 526 4.65 -97.57 -8.89
CA GLY A 526 4.82 -96.35 -8.10
C GLY A 526 3.87 -95.21 -8.43
N ASP A 527 2.81 -95.10 -7.63
CA ASP A 527 1.89 -93.96 -7.51
C ASP A 527 2.63 -92.65 -7.14
N VAL A 528 3.36 -92.07 -8.10
CA VAL A 528 3.95 -90.74 -7.98
C VAL A 528 2.93 -89.74 -8.49
N ILE A 529 2.18 -89.18 -7.54
CA ILE A 529 1.25 -88.09 -7.78
C ILE A 529 2.01 -86.92 -8.42
N THR A 530 1.92 -86.82 -9.73
CA THR A 530 2.54 -85.75 -10.50
C THR A 530 1.95 -84.40 -10.11
N ARG A 531 2.76 -83.34 -10.13
CA ARG A 531 2.34 -81.97 -9.78
C ARG A 531 1.07 -81.52 -10.52
N THR A 532 0.84 -82.04 -11.72
CA THR A 532 -0.34 -81.81 -12.55
C THR A 532 -1.60 -82.47 -11.98
N THR A 533 -1.52 -83.70 -11.46
CA THR A 533 -2.65 -84.37 -10.82
C THR A 533 -3.01 -83.71 -9.49
N LEU A 534 -2.01 -83.32 -8.69
CA LEU A 534 -2.22 -82.56 -7.44
C LEU A 534 -2.86 -81.20 -7.70
N LYS A 535 -2.40 -80.47 -8.73
CA LYS A 535 -3.01 -79.19 -9.15
C LYS A 535 -4.46 -79.39 -9.59
N ARG A 536 -4.74 -80.41 -10.41
CA ARG A 536 -6.10 -80.70 -10.89
C ARG A 536 -7.04 -81.04 -9.75
N GLN A 537 -6.59 -81.84 -8.78
CA GLN A 537 -7.37 -82.19 -7.59
C GLN A 537 -7.64 -80.97 -6.71
N SER A 538 -6.64 -80.10 -6.52
CA SER A 538 -6.80 -78.84 -5.77
C SER A 538 -7.77 -77.87 -6.45
N GLN A 539 -7.73 -77.75 -7.79
CA GLN A 539 -8.64 -76.90 -8.55
C GLN A 539 -10.08 -77.41 -8.47
N MET A 540 -10.30 -78.73 -8.52
CA MET A 540 -11.64 -79.31 -8.32
C MET A 540 -12.22 -79.03 -6.93
N ILE A 541 -11.39 -78.98 -5.89
CA ILE A 541 -11.81 -78.61 -4.53
C ILE A 541 -12.18 -77.12 -4.46
N ILE A 542 -11.43 -76.24 -5.13
CA ILE A 542 -11.72 -74.80 -5.19
C ILE A 542 -13.02 -74.57 -5.98
N ASP A 543 -13.17 -75.20 -7.14
CA ASP A 543 -14.34 -75.03 -8.03
C ASP A 543 -15.62 -75.58 -7.39
N SER A 544 -15.53 -76.66 -6.60
CA SER A 544 -16.66 -77.20 -5.85
C SER A 544 -17.08 -76.32 -4.67
N LYS A 545 -16.13 -75.61 -4.03
CA LYS A 545 -16.42 -74.69 -2.91
C LYS A 545 -16.76 -73.26 -3.34
N THR A 546 -16.41 -72.84 -4.57
CA THR A 546 -16.65 -71.48 -5.09
C THR A 546 -17.94 -71.33 -5.90
N LYS A 547 -18.71 -72.40 -6.16
CA LYS A 547 -20.08 -72.31 -6.67
C LYS A 547 -21.04 -71.69 -5.64
N ARG A 548 -20.96 -70.37 -5.46
CA ARG A 548 -22.00 -69.56 -4.82
C ARG A 548 -23.22 -69.52 -5.74
N LYS A 549 -24.35 -70.06 -5.26
CA LYS A 549 -25.69 -69.96 -5.86
C LYS A 549 -25.98 -68.50 -6.27
N THR A 550 -26.06 -68.23 -7.56
CA THR A 550 -26.55 -66.96 -8.10
C THR A 550 -28.05 -66.83 -7.80
N ARG A 551 -28.39 -65.87 -6.93
CA ARG A 551 -29.75 -65.52 -6.54
C ARG A 551 -30.47 -64.89 -7.74
N THR A 552 -31.52 -65.54 -8.23
CA THR A 552 -32.42 -65.05 -9.27
C THR A 552 -33.05 -63.72 -8.86
N LYS A 553 -32.79 -62.65 -9.62
CA LYS A 553 -33.47 -61.34 -9.48
C LYS A 553 -34.82 -61.40 -10.20
N LYS A 554 -35.90 -61.13 -9.44
CA LYS A 554 -37.28 -60.97 -9.92
C LYS A 554 -37.38 -59.84 -10.95
N LYS A 555 -38.01 -60.13 -12.10
CA LYS A 555 -38.64 -59.14 -12.99
C LYS A 555 -39.75 -58.40 -12.22
N LYS A 556 -39.74 -57.07 -12.25
CA LYS A 556 -40.95 -56.25 -12.13
C LYS A 556 -41.11 -55.47 -13.42
N GLY A 557 -42.32 -55.56 -13.98
CA GLY A 557 -42.69 -55.07 -15.30
C GLY A 557 -42.96 -53.56 -15.36
N LYS A 558 -43.13 -53.14 -16.61
CA LYS A 558 -43.83 -51.94 -17.10
C LYS A 558 -45.13 -52.41 -17.77
N PRO A 559 -46.13 -51.55 -18.05
CA PRO A 559 -46.11 -50.09 -18.01
C PRO A 559 -46.60 -49.46 -16.71
#